data_AF-X0V8A7-F1
#
_entry.id   AF-X0V8A7-F1
#
_cell.length_a   1.000
_cell.length_b   1.000
_cell.length_c   1.000
_cell.angle_alpha   90.00
_cell.angle_beta   90.00
_cell.angle_gamma   90.00
#
_symmetry.space_group_name_H-M   'P 1'
#
loop_
_entity.id
_entity.type
_entity.pdbx_description
1 polymer ?
#
loop_
_entity_poly.entity_id
_entity_poly.type
_entity_poly.pdbx_seq_one_letter_code
_entity_poly.pdbx_strand_id
1 'polypeptide(L)'
;EPGIKKLIQKVELDYIRDKRLHQLDEALLFSIDEKTNAVNLSEKGRLLLAPDDHEAFVLEDIEDKLARLSSTADLTQEEMLKQRQELEKVYSERSERIHNISQLLKAYSLFEKDVEYVVSEGKVMIVDEFTGRLMPGRRYSDGLHEALEAKEGVRIERESQTLATVTIQNYFRMYEKLAGMTGTAETEADEFYEIYKLDVVVVPTNEPVRRINYDDSIYKTRREKYNAIVDEIAHFHELGRPMLVGTISVEVSEVLSRMLKRRGIT
;
A
#
# COMPACT_ATOMS: atom_id res chain seq x y z
N GLU A 1 35.26 -7.27 -1.39
CA GLU A 1 36.62 -7.10 -0.80
C GLU A 1 37.12 -5.66 -0.94
N PRO A 2 37.75 -5.08 0.11
CA PRO A 2 38.21 -3.68 0.11
C PRO A 2 39.33 -3.38 -0.90
N GLY A 3 40.08 -4.39 -1.34
CA GLY A 3 41.13 -4.22 -2.36
C GLY A 3 40.58 -3.99 -3.77
N ILE A 4 39.52 -4.69 -4.14
CA ILE A 4 38.88 -4.58 -5.46
C ILE A 4 38.23 -3.20 -5.63
N LYS A 5 37.53 -2.70 -4.60
CA LYS A 5 36.86 -1.37 -4.66
C LYS A 5 37.87 -0.23 -4.89
N LYS A 6 39.04 -0.29 -4.25
CA LYS A 6 40.14 0.67 -4.48
C LYS A 6 40.73 0.56 -5.88
N LEU A 7 40.85 -0.66 -6.41
CA LEU A 7 41.34 -0.88 -7.78
C LEU A 7 40.39 -0.29 -8.81
N ILE A 8 39.08 -0.53 -8.65
CA ILE A 8 38.03 0.03 -9.53
C ILE A 8 38.11 1.56 -9.53
N GLN A 9 38.12 2.20 -8.35
CA GLN A 9 38.21 3.65 -8.24
C GLN A 9 39.47 4.23 -8.92
N LYS A 10 40.60 3.53 -8.79
CA LYS A 10 41.85 3.96 -9.43
C LYS A 10 41.77 3.89 -10.95
N VAL A 11 41.28 2.77 -11.48
CA VAL A 11 41.10 2.59 -12.94
C VAL A 11 40.11 3.60 -13.49
N GLU A 12 39.00 3.84 -12.80
CA GLU A 12 37.99 4.82 -13.18
C GLU A 12 38.60 6.24 -13.26
N LEU A 13 39.36 6.66 -12.24
CA LEU A 13 40.07 7.94 -12.23
C LEU A 13 41.08 8.08 -13.39
N ASP A 14 41.79 7.01 -13.72
CA ASP A 14 42.75 6.99 -14.84
C ASP A 14 42.02 7.18 -16.20
N TYR A 15 40.87 6.52 -16.39
CA TYR A 15 40.06 6.65 -17.61
C TYR A 15 39.35 8.01 -17.73
N ILE A 16 38.91 8.59 -16.60
CA ILE A 16 38.39 9.96 -16.53
C ILE A 16 39.48 10.96 -16.96
N ARG A 17 40.69 10.82 -16.39
CA ARG A 17 41.83 11.70 -16.71
C ARG A 17 42.15 11.69 -18.21
N ASP A 18 42.11 10.52 -18.82
CA ASP A 18 42.46 10.33 -20.22
C ASP A 18 41.28 10.57 -21.18
N LYS A 19 40.09 10.99 -20.69
CA LYS A 19 38.85 11.19 -21.47
C LYS A 19 38.40 9.95 -22.26
N ARG A 20 38.71 8.75 -21.77
CA ARG A 20 38.41 7.46 -22.42
C ARG A 20 37.28 6.67 -21.76
N LEU A 21 36.52 7.30 -20.86
CA LEU A 21 35.42 6.64 -20.13
C LEU A 21 34.40 5.97 -21.07
N HIS A 22 34.08 6.61 -22.20
CA HIS A 22 33.17 6.08 -23.22
C HIS A 22 33.52 4.65 -23.68
N GLN A 23 34.82 4.28 -23.72
CA GLN A 23 35.26 2.94 -24.12
C GLN A 23 34.88 1.87 -23.09
N LEU A 24 34.81 2.24 -21.80
CA LEU A 24 34.32 1.37 -20.75
C LEU A 24 32.80 1.26 -20.83
N ASP A 25 32.11 2.39 -21.01
CA ASP A 25 30.64 2.42 -21.10
C ASP A 25 30.11 1.55 -22.25
N GLU A 26 30.77 1.56 -23.41
CA GLU A 26 30.43 0.69 -24.55
C GLU A 26 30.65 -0.80 -24.27
N ALA A 27 31.58 -1.15 -23.36
CA ALA A 27 31.89 -2.54 -23.04
C ALA A 27 30.94 -3.14 -21.99
N LEU A 28 30.36 -2.30 -21.13
CA LEU A 28 29.46 -2.69 -20.03
C LEU A 28 28.09 -3.14 -20.55
N LEU A 29 27.42 -3.99 -19.79
CA LEU A 29 26.03 -4.41 -20.06
C LEU A 29 25.01 -3.46 -19.41
N PHE A 30 25.37 -2.88 -18.27
CA PHE A 30 24.58 -1.90 -17.55
C PHE A 30 25.50 -1.06 -16.67
N SER A 31 25.03 0.11 -16.27
CA SER A 31 25.69 0.97 -15.28
C SER A 31 24.76 1.22 -14.11
N ILE A 32 25.35 1.46 -12.94
CA ILE A 32 24.62 1.74 -11.69
C ILE A 32 25.10 3.10 -11.19
N ASP A 33 24.16 3.98 -10.90
CA ASP A 33 24.43 5.19 -10.15
C ASP A 33 24.04 4.97 -8.68
N GLU A 34 25.03 4.76 -7.81
CA GLU A 34 24.84 4.56 -6.37
C GLU A 34 24.20 5.78 -5.68
N LYS A 35 24.27 6.99 -6.25
CA LYS A 35 23.67 8.18 -5.63
C LYS A 35 22.16 8.23 -5.85
N THR A 36 21.71 7.84 -7.04
CA THR A 36 20.29 7.84 -7.41
C THR A 36 19.65 6.46 -7.28
N ASN A 37 20.44 5.43 -6.99
CA ASN A 37 20.05 4.03 -7.03
C ASN A 37 19.36 3.65 -8.35
N ALA A 38 19.82 4.28 -9.44
CA ALA A 38 19.31 4.07 -10.78
C ALA A 38 20.20 3.08 -11.53
N VAL A 39 19.58 2.17 -12.27
CA VAL A 39 20.28 1.24 -13.16
C VAL A 39 19.94 1.59 -14.60
N ASN A 40 20.97 1.75 -15.43
CA ASN A 40 20.83 2.07 -16.85
C ASN A 40 21.37 0.93 -17.70
N LEU A 41 20.53 0.44 -18.63
CA LEU A 41 20.88 -0.66 -19.51
C LEU A 41 21.60 -0.13 -20.76
N SER A 42 22.82 -0.62 -20.99
CA SER A 42 23.61 -0.24 -22.17
C SER A 42 23.04 -0.89 -23.43
N GLU A 43 23.47 -0.43 -24.61
CA GLU A 43 23.10 -1.04 -25.89
C GLU A 43 23.45 -2.53 -25.91
N LYS A 44 24.67 -2.88 -25.49
CA LYS A 44 25.14 -4.27 -25.42
C LYS A 44 24.31 -5.13 -24.46
N GLY A 45 23.85 -4.55 -23.35
CA GLY A 45 22.92 -5.22 -22.44
C GLY A 45 21.57 -5.51 -23.08
N ARG A 46 21.02 -4.56 -23.86
CA ARG A 46 19.74 -4.75 -24.57
C ARG A 46 19.85 -5.86 -25.60
N LEU A 47 20.93 -5.86 -26.38
CA LEU A 47 21.23 -6.91 -27.36
C LEU A 47 21.32 -8.31 -26.73
N LEU A 48 21.89 -8.40 -25.53
CA LEU A 48 22.00 -9.68 -24.82
C LEU A 48 20.64 -10.20 -24.36
N LEU A 49 19.77 -9.31 -23.89
CA LEU A 49 18.45 -9.66 -23.36
C LEU A 49 17.40 -9.91 -24.45
N ALA A 50 17.53 -9.25 -25.59
CA ALA A 50 16.67 -9.41 -26.75
C ALA A 50 17.52 -9.41 -28.03
N PRO A 51 18.18 -10.54 -28.36
CA PRO A 51 19.03 -10.63 -29.55
C PRO A 51 18.26 -10.48 -30.86
N ASP A 52 16.97 -10.86 -30.85
CA ASP A 52 16.10 -10.83 -32.02
C ASP A 52 15.23 -9.56 -32.11
N ASP A 53 15.19 -8.73 -31.06
CA ASP A 53 14.35 -7.53 -30.97
C ASP A 53 15.09 -6.35 -30.32
N HIS A 54 15.70 -5.52 -31.16
CA HIS A 54 16.43 -4.32 -30.76
C HIS A 54 15.53 -3.23 -30.15
N GLU A 55 14.21 -3.28 -30.39
CA GLU A 55 13.24 -2.29 -29.90
C GLU A 55 12.56 -2.73 -28.60
N ALA A 56 12.77 -3.96 -28.15
CA ALA A 56 12.15 -4.52 -26.94
C ALA A 56 12.36 -3.65 -25.68
N PHE A 57 13.46 -2.89 -25.64
CA PHE A 57 13.86 -2.05 -24.51
C PHE A 57 13.95 -0.56 -24.88
N VAL A 58 13.28 -0.15 -25.95
CA VAL A 58 13.19 1.25 -26.36
C VAL A 58 11.74 1.71 -26.21
N LEU A 59 11.55 2.75 -25.40
CA LEU A 59 10.27 3.43 -25.32
C LEU A 59 10.20 4.44 -26.45
N GLU A 60 9.34 4.15 -27.41
CA GLU A 60 9.01 5.09 -28.47
C GLU A 60 7.96 6.09 -27.98
N ASP A 61 7.96 7.28 -28.56
CA ASP A 61 6.97 8.31 -28.25
C ASP A 61 5.59 7.89 -28.78
N ILE A 62 4.68 7.54 -27.86
CA ILE A 62 3.31 7.16 -28.21
C ILE A 62 2.59 8.35 -28.85
N GLU A 63 2.81 9.57 -28.37
CA GLU A 63 2.06 10.75 -28.82
C GLU A 63 2.32 10.98 -30.31
N ASP A 64 3.58 10.86 -30.74
CA ASP A 64 3.97 10.95 -32.13
C ASP A 64 3.35 9.83 -32.99
N LYS A 65 3.33 8.59 -32.51
CA LYS A 65 2.72 7.46 -33.24
C LYS A 65 1.20 7.62 -33.35
N LEU A 66 0.53 8.03 -32.27
CA LEU A 66 -0.91 8.29 -32.26
C LEU A 66 -1.27 9.48 -33.15
N ALA A 67 -0.46 10.53 -33.16
CA ALA A 67 -0.65 11.69 -34.04
C ALA A 67 -0.55 11.28 -35.52
N ARG A 68 0.46 10.47 -35.90
CA ARG A 68 0.59 9.93 -37.27
C ARG A 68 -0.58 9.05 -37.66
N LEU A 69 -1.05 8.21 -36.74
CA LEU A 69 -2.23 7.36 -36.94
C LEU A 69 -3.49 8.17 -37.19
N SER A 70 -3.74 9.20 -36.38
CA SER A 70 -4.88 10.10 -36.55
C SER A 70 -4.82 10.92 -37.84
N SER A 71 -3.61 11.13 -38.39
CA SER A 71 -3.38 11.86 -39.64
C SER A 71 -3.51 10.96 -40.88
N THR A 72 -3.69 9.65 -40.71
CA THR A 72 -3.77 8.69 -41.82
C THR A 72 -5.22 8.63 -42.32
N ALA A 73 -5.49 9.21 -43.49
CA ALA A 73 -6.84 9.47 -44.01
C ALA A 73 -7.65 8.24 -44.46
N ASP A 74 -7.04 7.05 -44.48
CA ASP A 74 -7.62 5.85 -45.10
C ASP A 74 -8.17 4.80 -44.12
N LEU A 75 -8.16 5.06 -42.80
CA LEU A 75 -8.63 4.11 -41.80
C LEU A 75 -10.07 4.39 -41.37
N THR A 76 -10.88 3.34 -41.25
CA THR A 76 -12.20 3.45 -40.60
C THR A 76 -12.05 3.72 -39.10
N GLN A 77 -13.08 4.28 -38.46
CA GLN A 77 -13.03 4.57 -37.01
C GLN A 77 -12.78 3.32 -36.16
N GLU A 78 -13.31 2.15 -36.56
CA GLU A 78 -13.07 0.88 -35.86
C GLU A 78 -11.62 0.39 -36.01
N GLU A 79 -11.03 0.52 -37.19
CA GLU A 79 -9.63 0.14 -37.43
C GLU A 79 -8.66 1.05 -36.69
N MET A 80 -8.95 2.36 -36.66
CA MET A 80 -8.17 3.34 -35.92
C MET A 80 -8.20 3.06 -34.41
N LEU A 81 -9.36 2.70 -33.85
CA LEU A 81 -9.49 2.35 -32.43
C LEU A 81 -8.68 1.08 -32.09
N LYS A 82 -8.75 0.05 -32.93
CA LYS A 82 -7.99 -1.20 -32.74
C LYS A 82 -6.49 -0.96 -32.79
N GLN A 83 -6.01 -0.21 -33.79
CA GLN A 83 -4.58 0.09 -33.91
C GLN A 83 -4.07 0.94 -32.75
N ARG A 84 -4.89 1.88 -32.25
CA ARG A 84 -4.57 2.65 -31.04
C ARG A 84 -4.45 1.76 -29.81
N GLN A 85 -5.42 0.87 -29.57
CA GLN A 85 -5.37 -0.07 -28.44
C GLN A 85 -4.15 -0.99 -28.51
N GLU A 86 -3.80 -1.47 -29.71
CA GLU A 86 -2.63 -2.31 -29.91
C GLU A 86 -1.34 -1.55 -29.60
N LEU A 87 -1.22 -0.28 -30.02
CA LEU A 87 -0.08 0.55 -29.68
C LEU A 87 0.03 0.83 -28.18
N GLU A 88 -1.07 1.17 -27.53
CA GLU A 88 -1.12 1.40 -26.07
C GLU A 88 -0.70 0.13 -25.32
N LYS A 89 -1.16 -1.04 -25.78
CA LYS A 89 -0.78 -2.35 -25.23
C LYS A 89 0.71 -2.65 -25.40
N VAL A 90 1.23 -2.54 -26.63
CA VAL A 90 2.67 -2.78 -26.91
C VAL A 90 3.55 -1.85 -26.09
N TYR A 91 3.17 -0.58 -25.97
CA TYR A 91 3.90 0.35 -25.12
C TYR A 91 3.85 -0.04 -23.65
N SER A 92 2.68 -0.39 -23.12
CA SER A 92 2.53 -0.82 -21.73
C SER A 92 3.39 -2.06 -21.43
N GLU A 93 3.37 -3.06 -22.32
CA GLU A 93 4.18 -4.28 -22.18
C GLU A 93 5.69 -3.98 -22.22
N ARG A 94 6.14 -3.11 -23.14
CA ARG A 94 7.55 -2.67 -23.21
C ARG A 94 7.96 -1.89 -21.95
N SER A 95 7.12 -0.95 -21.50
CA SER A 95 7.36 -0.14 -20.30
C SER A 95 7.46 -0.99 -19.05
N GLU A 96 6.52 -1.92 -18.85
CA GLU A 96 6.53 -2.86 -17.73
C GLU A 96 7.76 -3.76 -17.77
N ARG A 97 8.16 -4.25 -18.95
CA ARG A 97 9.36 -5.07 -19.11
C ARG A 97 10.63 -4.32 -18.76
N ILE A 98 10.79 -3.08 -19.24
CA ILE A 98 11.94 -2.21 -18.91
C ILE A 98 11.98 -1.96 -17.40
N HIS A 99 10.84 -1.63 -16.80
CA HIS A 99 10.70 -1.40 -15.37
C HIS A 99 11.12 -2.64 -14.56
N ASN A 100 10.57 -3.81 -14.88
CA ASN A 100 10.86 -5.07 -14.20
C ASN A 100 12.35 -5.43 -14.27
N ILE A 101 13.00 -5.26 -15.43
CA ILE A 101 14.44 -5.52 -15.56
C ILE A 101 15.26 -4.51 -14.75
N SER A 102 14.87 -3.24 -14.73
CA SER A 102 15.52 -2.23 -13.90
C SER A 102 15.46 -2.61 -12.41
N GLN A 103 14.28 -3.00 -11.91
CA GLN A 103 14.12 -3.45 -10.52
C GLN A 103 14.89 -4.73 -10.22
N LEU A 104 14.95 -5.68 -11.16
CA LEU A 104 15.78 -6.88 -11.02
C LEU A 104 17.26 -6.52 -10.93
N LEU A 105 17.80 -5.73 -11.86
CA LEU A 105 19.20 -5.34 -11.81
C LEU A 105 19.52 -4.57 -10.52
N LYS A 106 18.60 -3.73 -10.06
CA LYS A 106 18.68 -3.03 -8.77
C LYS A 106 18.75 -4.01 -7.60
N ALA A 107 17.82 -4.97 -7.53
CA ALA A 107 17.76 -6.01 -6.51
C ALA A 107 19.02 -6.89 -6.49
N TYR A 108 19.58 -7.22 -7.66
CA TYR A 108 20.80 -8.04 -7.77
C TYR A 108 22.08 -7.28 -7.43
N SER A 109 22.12 -5.96 -7.66
CA SER A 109 23.37 -5.20 -7.58
C SER A 109 23.50 -4.30 -6.35
N LEU A 110 22.38 -3.80 -5.82
CA LEU A 110 22.37 -2.83 -4.71
C LEU A 110 21.84 -3.40 -3.39
N PHE A 111 21.18 -4.55 -3.41
CA PHE A 111 20.61 -5.16 -2.21
C PHE A 111 21.30 -6.49 -1.95
N GLU A 112 21.90 -6.63 -0.78
CA GLU A 112 22.59 -7.81 -0.32
C GLU A 112 21.78 -8.51 0.79
N LYS A 113 21.75 -9.84 0.70
CA LYS A 113 21.13 -10.67 1.71
C LYS A 113 21.92 -10.57 3.00
N ASP A 114 21.21 -10.53 4.13
CA ASP A 114 21.74 -10.37 5.48
C ASP A 114 22.33 -8.97 5.77
N VAL A 115 22.14 -8.01 4.86
CA VAL A 115 22.46 -6.59 5.06
C VAL A 115 21.18 -5.74 4.97
N GLU A 116 20.61 -5.60 3.77
CA GLU A 116 19.39 -4.80 3.57
C GLU A 116 18.10 -5.62 3.82
N TYR A 117 18.15 -6.93 3.62
CA TYR A 117 17.02 -7.84 3.82
C TYR A 117 17.48 -9.23 4.26
N VAL A 118 16.56 -9.99 4.86
CA VAL A 118 16.75 -11.43 5.15
C VAL A 118 15.63 -12.24 4.52
N VAL A 119 15.87 -13.53 4.33
CA VAL A 119 14.83 -14.48 3.90
C VAL A 119 14.47 -15.38 5.08
N SER A 120 13.23 -15.27 5.55
CA SER A 120 12.71 -16.09 6.66
C SER A 120 11.36 -16.66 6.28
N GLU A 121 11.13 -17.94 6.57
CA GLU A 121 9.87 -18.65 6.25
C GLU A 121 9.44 -18.53 4.78
N GLY A 122 10.40 -18.43 3.86
CA GLY A 122 10.13 -18.25 2.43
C GLY A 122 9.59 -16.86 2.06
N LYS A 123 9.85 -15.84 2.89
CA LYS A 123 9.50 -14.44 2.63
C LYS A 123 10.71 -13.52 2.78
N VAL A 124 10.76 -12.47 1.96
CA VAL A 124 11.74 -11.40 2.09
C VAL A 124 11.29 -10.45 3.21
N MET A 125 12.19 -10.17 4.14
CA MET A 125 11.93 -9.31 5.29
C MET A 125 12.97 -8.19 5.33
N ILE A 126 12.49 -6.94 5.37
CA ILE A 126 13.38 -5.77 5.36
C ILE A 126 14.09 -5.65 6.71
N VAL A 127 15.39 -5.35 6.66
CA VAL A 127 16.19 -5.01 7.84
C VAL A 127 16.23 -3.49 7.97
N ASP A 128 15.95 -2.98 9.17
CA ASP A 128 16.12 -1.56 9.48
C ASP A 128 17.62 -1.22 9.55
N GLU A 129 18.08 -0.31 8.69
CA GLU A 129 19.48 0.13 8.59
C GLU A 129 20.06 0.65 9.91
N PHE A 130 19.24 1.24 10.79
CA PHE A 130 19.71 1.81 12.05
C PHE A 130 19.75 0.80 13.19
N THR A 131 18.77 -0.10 13.24
CA THR A 131 18.57 -0.97 14.40
C THR A 131 18.91 -2.43 14.14
N GLY A 132 19.06 -2.83 12.88
CA GLY A 132 19.23 -4.22 12.46
C GLY A 132 18.01 -5.10 12.71
N ARG A 133 16.86 -4.51 13.10
CA ARG A 133 15.63 -5.26 13.39
C ARG A 133 14.88 -5.59 12.11
N LEU A 134 14.23 -6.74 12.12
CA LEU A 134 13.32 -7.14 11.05
C LEU A 134 12.04 -6.32 11.12
N MET A 135 11.59 -5.83 9.97
CA MET A 135 10.34 -5.08 9.81
C MET A 135 9.26 -5.97 9.15
N PRO A 136 8.58 -6.85 9.92
CA PRO A 136 7.52 -7.71 9.39
C PRO A 136 6.38 -6.89 8.78
N GLY A 137 5.93 -7.29 7.59
CA GLY A 137 4.81 -6.66 6.88
C GLY A 137 5.17 -5.41 6.08
N ARG A 138 6.41 -4.91 6.16
CA ARG A 138 6.87 -3.82 5.30
C ARG A 138 7.41 -4.40 3.98
N ARG A 139 6.92 -3.90 2.85
CA ARG A 139 7.42 -4.21 1.50
C ARG A 139 8.19 -3.02 0.93
N TYR A 140 9.13 -3.29 0.03
CA TYR A 140 9.73 -2.23 -0.79
C TYR A 140 8.71 -1.82 -1.86
N SER A 141 8.69 -0.54 -2.22
CA SER A 141 7.78 0.00 -3.24
C SER A 141 8.29 -0.25 -4.66
N ASP A 142 7.44 0.03 -5.65
CA ASP A 142 7.83 0.15 -7.06
C ASP A 142 8.39 -1.15 -7.66
N GLY A 143 7.80 -2.29 -7.31
CA GLY A 143 8.18 -3.61 -7.84
C GLY A 143 9.50 -4.19 -7.29
N LEU A 144 10.22 -3.45 -6.44
CA LEU A 144 11.51 -3.88 -5.92
C LEU A 144 11.38 -5.09 -4.98
N HIS A 145 10.29 -5.19 -4.21
CA HIS A 145 10.10 -6.30 -3.29
C HIS A 145 9.86 -7.60 -4.06
N GLU A 146 9.07 -7.54 -5.12
CA GLU A 146 8.81 -8.65 -6.04
C GLU A 146 10.10 -9.06 -6.78
N ALA A 147 10.94 -8.10 -7.15
CA ALA A 147 12.25 -8.36 -7.72
C ALA A 147 13.20 -9.09 -6.74
N LEU A 148 13.17 -8.74 -5.46
CA LEU A 148 13.91 -9.44 -4.40
C LEU A 148 13.34 -10.85 -4.15
N GLU A 149 12.01 -10.98 -4.15
CA GLU A 149 11.33 -12.27 -4.03
C GLU A 149 11.73 -13.20 -5.19
N ALA A 150 11.76 -12.66 -6.42
CA ALA A 150 12.22 -13.37 -7.62
C ALA A 150 13.71 -13.73 -7.55
N LYS A 151 14.56 -12.80 -7.10
CA LYS A 151 16.01 -13.01 -6.92
C LYS A 151 16.31 -14.17 -5.96
N GLU A 152 15.59 -14.24 -4.85
CA GLU A 152 15.79 -15.29 -3.84
C GLU A 152 15.02 -16.58 -4.15
N GLY A 153 14.27 -16.62 -5.26
CA GLY A 153 13.46 -17.77 -5.66
C GLY A 153 12.32 -18.10 -4.69
N VAL A 154 11.85 -17.10 -3.95
CA VAL A 154 10.70 -17.26 -3.04
C VAL A 154 9.39 -16.96 -3.76
N ARG A 155 8.27 -17.28 -3.10
CA ARG A 155 6.95 -17.05 -3.68
C ARG A 155 6.70 -15.55 -3.78
N ILE A 156 6.52 -15.06 -5.01
CA ILE A 156 6.11 -13.69 -5.27
C ILE A 156 4.67 -13.51 -4.78
N GLU A 157 4.47 -12.63 -3.81
CA GLU A 157 3.14 -12.29 -3.31
C GLU A 157 2.47 -11.28 -4.25
N ARG A 158 1.14 -11.37 -4.39
CA ARG A 158 0.39 -10.38 -5.17
C ARG A 158 0.24 -9.12 -4.32
N GLU A 159 0.89 -8.04 -4.73
CA GLU A 159 0.63 -6.73 -4.14
C GLU A 159 -0.79 -6.27 -4.52
N SER A 160 -1.55 -5.81 -3.53
CA SER A 160 -2.78 -5.08 -3.80
C SER A 160 -2.41 -3.64 -4.09
N GLN A 161 -2.37 -3.28 -5.38
CA GLN A 161 -2.06 -1.91 -5.77
C GLN A 161 -3.23 -0.98 -5.41
N THR A 162 -2.94 0.05 -4.61
CA THR A 162 -3.93 1.08 -4.30
C THR A 162 -3.96 2.10 -5.43
N LEU A 163 -4.96 2.01 -6.32
CA LEU A 163 -5.08 2.91 -7.49
C LEU A 163 -5.50 4.33 -7.11
N ALA A 164 -6.33 4.48 -6.06
CA ALA A 164 -6.80 5.77 -5.57
C ALA A 164 -7.07 5.69 -4.06
N THR A 165 -6.84 6.79 -3.35
CA THR A 165 -7.14 6.92 -1.91
C THR A 165 -7.73 8.29 -1.64
N VAL A 166 -8.77 8.34 -0.80
CA VAL A 166 -9.30 9.57 -0.23
C VAL A 166 -9.72 9.30 1.21
N THR A 167 -9.40 10.22 2.13
CA THR A 167 -9.91 10.12 3.50
C THR A 167 -11.38 10.51 3.54
N ILE A 168 -12.15 9.98 4.50
CA ILE A 168 -13.56 10.36 4.69
C ILE A 168 -13.70 11.89 4.85
N GLN A 169 -12.76 12.51 5.56
CA GLN A 169 -12.70 13.97 5.73
C GLN A 169 -12.60 14.69 4.38
N ASN A 170 -11.61 14.33 3.55
CA ASN A 170 -11.41 14.97 2.25
C ASN A 170 -12.56 14.69 1.29
N TYR A 171 -13.10 13.48 1.32
CA TYR A 171 -14.24 13.08 0.50
C TYR A 171 -15.47 13.96 0.77
N PHE A 172 -15.84 14.16 2.03
CA PHE A 172 -16.99 14.98 2.38
C PHE A 172 -16.77 16.49 2.14
N ARG A 173 -15.53 16.97 2.19
CA ARG A 173 -15.19 18.36 1.86
C ARG A 173 -15.35 18.69 0.37
N MET A 174 -15.49 17.69 -0.51
CA MET A 174 -15.74 17.90 -1.94
C MET A 174 -17.19 18.30 -2.25
N TYR A 175 -18.12 18.12 -1.32
CA TYR A 175 -19.53 18.47 -1.53
C TYR A 175 -19.73 19.98 -1.41
N GLU A 176 -20.46 20.57 -2.36
CA GLU A 176 -20.82 22.00 -2.33
C GLU A 176 -21.66 22.35 -1.09
N LYS A 177 -22.49 21.41 -0.64
CA LYS A 177 -23.31 21.53 0.55
C LYS A 177 -23.27 20.23 1.34
N LEU A 178 -22.88 20.33 2.61
CA LEU A 178 -22.81 19.23 3.55
C LEU A 178 -23.77 19.46 4.71
N ALA A 179 -24.46 18.42 5.14
CA ALA A 179 -25.32 18.41 6.33
C ALA A 179 -25.34 17.01 6.93
N GLY A 180 -25.63 16.89 8.22
CA GLY A 180 -25.69 15.63 8.95
C GLY A 180 -26.69 15.65 10.09
N MET A 181 -27.06 14.46 10.57
CA MET A 181 -27.94 14.29 11.73
C MET A 181 -27.38 13.20 12.64
N THR A 182 -27.38 13.45 13.95
CA THR A 182 -26.98 12.49 14.97
C THR A 182 -27.56 12.92 16.33
N GLY A 183 -27.62 11.98 17.28
CA GLY A 183 -28.09 12.26 18.64
C GLY A 183 -27.03 12.80 19.59
N THR A 184 -25.75 12.83 19.18
CA THR A 184 -24.61 13.06 20.11
C THR A 184 -23.49 13.93 19.49
N ALA A 185 -23.83 14.96 18.71
CA ALA A 185 -22.82 15.85 18.10
C ALA A 185 -22.40 17.03 18.98
N GLU A 186 -23.14 17.36 20.04
CA GLU A 186 -22.93 18.58 20.81
C GLU A 186 -21.54 18.67 21.44
N THR A 187 -20.99 17.55 21.93
CA THR A 187 -19.65 17.52 22.53
C THR A 187 -18.52 17.66 21.52
N GLU A 188 -18.77 17.30 20.26
CA GLU A 188 -17.78 17.32 19.17
C GLU A 188 -18.01 18.50 18.20
N ALA A 189 -18.79 19.51 18.63
CA ALA A 189 -19.17 20.63 17.77
C ALA A 189 -17.96 21.40 17.23
N ASP A 190 -16.93 21.58 18.05
CA ASP A 190 -15.70 22.25 17.66
C ASP A 190 -14.98 21.47 16.55
N GLU A 191 -14.89 20.13 16.65
CA GLU A 191 -14.27 19.29 15.62
C GLU A 191 -15.06 19.33 14.30
N PHE A 192 -16.41 19.28 14.36
CA PHE A 192 -17.26 19.43 13.18
C PHE A 192 -17.06 20.77 12.47
N TYR A 193 -16.93 21.87 13.24
CA TYR A 193 -16.68 23.19 12.68
C TYR A 193 -15.26 23.32 12.11
N GLU A 194 -14.25 22.82 12.83
CA GLU A 194 -12.86 22.90 12.40
C GLU A 194 -12.61 22.15 11.09
N ILE A 195 -13.10 20.91 11.00
CA ILE A 195 -12.84 20.01 9.86
C ILE A 195 -13.81 20.28 8.70
N TYR A 196 -15.10 20.44 8.99
CA TYR A 196 -16.16 20.46 7.96
C TYR A 196 -16.89 21.79 7.85
N LYS A 197 -16.62 22.77 8.72
CA LYS A 197 -17.38 24.04 8.81
C LYS A 197 -18.88 23.79 9.03
N LEU A 198 -19.20 22.75 9.81
CA LEU A 198 -20.56 22.41 10.19
C LEU A 198 -20.84 22.89 11.61
N ASP A 199 -21.88 23.72 11.75
CA ASP A 199 -22.44 24.06 13.05
C ASP A 199 -23.34 22.93 13.57
N VAL A 200 -23.28 22.67 14.87
CA VAL A 200 -24.16 21.70 15.53
C VAL A 200 -25.32 22.43 16.19
N VAL A 201 -26.54 22.05 15.83
CA VAL A 201 -27.77 22.61 16.41
C VAL A 201 -28.51 21.52 17.16
N VAL A 202 -28.73 21.73 18.47
CA VAL A 202 -29.52 20.82 19.30
C VAL A 202 -31.01 21.05 19.03
N VAL A 203 -31.65 20.06 18.40
CA VAL A 203 -33.10 20.08 18.15
C VAL A 203 -33.82 19.54 19.38
N PRO A 204 -34.82 20.26 19.94
CA PRO A 204 -35.59 19.77 21.08
C PRO A 204 -36.28 18.43 20.79
N THR A 205 -36.41 17.58 21.80
CA THR A 205 -37.14 16.32 21.67
C THR A 205 -38.64 16.56 21.56
N ASN A 206 -39.34 15.73 20.79
CA ASN A 206 -40.80 15.81 20.65
C ASN A 206 -41.53 15.59 21.99
N GLU A 207 -40.98 14.74 22.86
CA GLU A 207 -41.49 14.49 24.20
C GLU A 207 -40.38 14.66 25.26
N PRO A 208 -40.71 14.98 26.51
CA PRO A 208 -39.73 15.02 27.60
C PRO A 208 -39.07 13.67 27.82
N VAL A 209 -37.74 13.66 27.95
CA VAL A 209 -36.98 12.44 28.23
C VAL A 209 -37.23 11.98 29.66
N ARG A 210 -37.83 10.79 29.83
CA ARG A 210 -38.11 10.18 31.14
C ARG A 210 -37.22 8.99 31.47
N ARG A 211 -36.22 8.70 30.61
CA ARG A 211 -35.26 7.61 30.82
C ARG A 211 -34.39 7.92 32.03
N ILE A 212 -34.34 7.00 32.99
CA ILE A 212 -33.45 7.09 34.14
C ILE A 212 -32.08 6.57 33.72
N ASN A 213 -31.05 7.42 33.80
CA ASN A 213 -29.66 7.02 33.62
C ASN A 213 -29.06 6.83 35.01
N TYR A 214 -28.59 5.62 35.31
CA TYR A 214 -27.90 5.32 36.57
C TYR A 214 -26.40 5.60 36.43
N ASP A 215 -25.72 5.81 37.55
CA ASP A 215 -24.26 6.00 37.60
C ASP A 215 -23.50 4.72 37.22
N ASP A 216 -22.27 4.91 36.76
CA ASP A 216 -21.39 3.81 36.36
C ASP A 216 -21.03 2.88 37.53
N SER A 217 -21.17 1.58 37.32
CA SER A 217 -20.72 0.54 38.26
C SER A 217 -19.32 0.05 37.90
N ILE A 218 -18.32 0.40 38.73
CA ILE A 218 -16.91 0.09 38.49
C ILE A 218 -16.47 -1.12 39.33
N TYR A 219 -15.85 -2.10 38.68
CA TYR A 219 -15.39 -3.35 39.30
C TYR A 219 -13.88 -3.50 39.19
N LYS A 220 -13.25 -4.13 40.18
CA LYS A 220 -11.80 -4.36 40.21
C LYS A 220 -11.34 -5.33 39.13
N THR A 221 -12.13 -6.38 38.87
CA THR A 221 -11.79 -7.40 37.87
C THR A 221 -12.88 -7.56 36.81
N ARG A 222 -12.47 -8.00 35.61
CA ARG A 222 -13.43 -8.33 34.52
C ARG A 222 -14.41 -9.43 34.93
N ARG A 223 -13.94 -10.41 35.71
CA ARG A 223 -14.77 -11.53 36.19
C ARG A 223 -15.89 -11.05 37.10
N GLU A 224 -15.58 -10.19 38.08
CA GLU A 224 -16.59 -9.59 38.95
C GLU A 224 -17.61 -8.79 38.13
N LYS A 225 -17.13 -7.95 37.21
CA LYS A 225 -18.00 -7.18 36.30
C LYS A 225 -18.96 -8.08 35.52
N TYR A 226 -18.46 -9.14 34.89
CA TYR A 226 -19.29 -10.03 34.08
C TYR A 226 -20.29 -10.82 34.92
N ASN A 227 -19.90 -11.27 36.12
CA ASN A 227 -20.84 -11.91 37.01
C ASN A 227 -21.97 -10.97 37.41
N ALA A 228 -21.64 -9.73 37.80
CA ALA A 228 -22.63 -8.72 38.17
C ALA A 228 -23.58 -8.37 37.01
N ILE A 229 -23.06 -8.21 35.79
CA ILE A 229 -23.89 -8.01 34.59
C ILE A 229 -24.86 -9.18 34.40
N VAL A 230 -24.40 -10.42 34.53
CA VAL A 230 -25.25 -11.61 34.37
C VAL A 230 -26.28 -11.72 35.50
N ASP A 231 -25.94 -11.33 36.73
CA ASP A 231 -26.87 -11.25 37.86
C ASP A 231 -28.00 -10.24 37.60
N GLU A 232 -27.64 -9.06 37.11
CA GLU A 232 -28.60 -7.99 36.77
C GLU A 232 -29.52 -8.38 35.62
N ILE A 233 -28.95 -8.98 34.56
CA ILE A 233 -29.73 -9.51 33.43
C ILE A 233 -30.70 -10.59 33.92
N ALA A 234 -30.26 -11.51 34.78
CA ALA A 234 -31.13 -12.55 35.32
C ALA A 234 -32.30 -11.95 36.11
N HIS A 235 -32.03 -10.97 36.97
CA HIS A 235 -33.07 -10.28 37.73
C HIS A 235 -34.13 -9.61 36.85
N PHE A 236 -33.71 -8.84 35.84
CA PHE A 236 -34.66 -8.16 34.95
C PHE A 236 -35.34 -9.09 33.94
N HIS A 237 -34.68 -10.19 33.55
CA HIS A 237 -35.27 -11.24 32.75
C HIS A 237 -36.42 -11.93 33.50
N GLU A 238 -36.23 -12.25 34.78
CA GLU A 238 -37.29 -12.81 35.64
C GLU A 238 -38.50 -11.86 35.76
N LEU A 239 -38.25 -10.55 35.74
CA LEU A 239 -39.31 -9.52 35.72
C LEU A 239 -39.95 -9.30 34.35
N GLY A 240 -39.51 -10.02 33.30
CA GLY A 240 -40.02 -9.90 31.93
C GLY A 240 -39.67 -8.57 31.25
N ARG A 241 -38.64 -7.85 31.71
CA ARG A 241 -38.23 -6.57 31.11
C ARG A 241 -37.31 -6.82 29.90
N PRO A 242 -37.55 -6.14 28.76
CA PRO A 242 -36.65 -6.21 27.62
C PRO A 242 -35.33 -5.51 27.95
N MET A 243 -34.22 -6.08 27.47
CA MET A 243 -32.88 -5.58 27.74
C MET A 243 -32.06 -5.55 26.46
N LEU A 244 -31.22 -4.52 26.34
CA LEU A 244 -30.19 -4.41 25.32
C LEU A 244 -28.83 -4.28 26.02
N VAL A 245 -27.91 -5.19 25.71
CA VAL A 245 -26.58 -5.22 26.31
C VAL A 245 -25.55 -4.84 25.25
N GLY A 246 -24.92 -3.68 25.42
CA GLY A 246 -23.82 -3.22 24.56
C GLY A 246 -22.48 -3.82 24.98
N THR A 247 -21.71 -4.32 24.01
CA THR A 247 -20.33 -4.78 24.22
C THR A 247 -19.38 -4.10 23.24
N ILE A 248 -18.08 -4.11 23.56
CA ILE A 248 -17.04 -3.48 22.72
C ILE A 248 -16.49 -4.41 21.63
N SER A 249 -16.80 -5.71 21.69
CA SER A 249 -16.29 -6.70 20.72
C SER A 249 -17.17 -7.96 20.69
N VAL A 250 -17.11 -8.67 19.57
CA VAL A 250 -17.81 -9.94 19.36
C VAL A 250 -17.37 -10.99 20.39
N GLU A 251 -16.08 -11.06 20.71
CA GLU A 251 -15.57 -12.02 21.70
C GLU A 251 -16.21 -11.82 23.08
N VAL A 252 -16.37 -10.56 23.52
CA VAL A 252 -17.04 -10.25 24.79
C VAL A 252 -18.51 -10.64 24.74
N SER A 253 -19.19 -10.41 23.60
CA SER A 253 -20.57 -10.89 23.40
C SER A 253 -20.69 -12.40 23.52
N GLU A 254 -19.75 -13.16 22.94
CA GLU A 254 -19.73 -14.63 23.01
C GLU A 254 -19.45 -15.15 24.43
N VAL A 255 -18.59 -14.46 25.19
CA VAL A 255 -18.36 -14.80 26.60
C VAL A 255 -19.64 -14.60 27.41
N LEU A 256 -20.28 -13.43 27.29
CA LEU A 256 -21.51 -13.13 28.02
C LEU A 256 -22.67 -14.06 27.59
N SER A 257 -22.81 -14.33 26.30
CA SER A 257 -23.81 -15.27 25.78
C SER A 257 -23.66 -16.66 26.39
N ARG A 258 -22.41 -17.18 26.47
CA ARG A 258 -22.15 -18.47 27.14
C ARG A 258 -22.46 -18.44 28.63
N MET A 259 -22.18 -17.33 29.31
CA MET A 259 -22.50 -17.18 30.74
C MET A 259 -24.02 -17.16 30.98
N LEU A 260 -24.77 -16.46 30.13
CA LEU A 260 -26.24 -16.41 30.19
C LEU A 260 -26.87 -17.76 29.89
N LYS A 261 -26.42 -18.45 28.84
CA LYS A 261 -26.88 -19.82 28.50
C LYS A 261 -26.69 -20.80 29.65
N ARG A 262 -25.58 -20.72 30.39
CA ARG A 262 -25.34 -21.55 31.59
C ARG A 262 -26.35 -21.30 32.71
N ARG A 263 -26.99 -20.13 32.73
CA ARG A 263 -28.07 -19.79 33.67
C ARG A 263 -29.47 -20.04 33.12
N GLY A 264 -29.59 -20.62 31.93
CA GLY A 264 -30.88 -20.88 31.29
C GLY A 264 -31.55 -19.64 30.70
N ILE A 265 -30.79 -18.56 30.49
CA ILE A 265 -31.27 -17.33 29.83
C ILE A 265 -30.77 -17.37 28.38
N THR A 266 -31.70 -17.34 27.42
CA THR A 266 -31.43 -17.43 25.97
C THR A 266 -31.99 -16.25 25.22
#